data_AF-A0A9K3H1D3-F1
#
_entry.id   AF-A0A9K3H1D3-F1
#
_cell.length_a   1.000
_cell.length_b   1.000
_cell.length_c   1.000
_cell.angle_alpha   90.00
_cell.angle_beta   90.00
_cell.angle_gamma   90.00
#
_symmetry.space_group_name_H-M   'P 1'
#
loop_
_entity.id
_entity.type
_entity.pdbx_description
1 polymer ?
#
loop_
_entity_poly.entity_id
_entity_poly.type
_entity_poly.pdbx_seq_one_letter_code
_entity_poly.pdbx_strand_id
1 'polypeptide(L)'
;MYVSSRYITILKYRLIIPMYPEDETCLICRKACMDKYGEHPVHCKELPRFKYRHEWVQDVLWGILRRAGISAKKKAHVNFLTNPMEGRFALQPADLQVLGWVRGKHVCMDLTGVSPLVGLRETGFLAGQAARKAKSKKVDKHVKACAENQHVFVPF
;
A
#
# COMPACT_ATOMS: atom_id res chain seq x y z
N MET A 1 29.83 -10.96 15.47
CA MET A 1 28.42 -10.69 15.07
C MET A 1 28.35 -10.63 13.56
N TYR A 2 27.74 -11.61 12.89
CA TYR A 2 27.52 -11.54 11.44
C TYR A 2 26.36 -10.59 11.17
N VAL A 3 26.65 -9.38 10.69
CA VAL A 3 25.63 -8.46 10.21
C VAL A 3 25.04 -9.10 8.95
N SER A 4 23.76 -9.49 9.00
CA SER A 4 23.13 -10.13 7.84
C SER A 4 23.19 -9.20 6.62
N SER A 5 23.48 -9.74 5.44
CA SER A 5 23.48 -8.99 4.16
C SER A 5 22.24 -8.09 4.01
N ARG A 6 21.08 -8.55 4.51
CA ARG A 6 19.81 -7.81 4.55
C ARG A 6 19.84 -6.53 5.39
N TYR A 7 20.51 -6.55 6.54
CA TYR A 7 20.61 -5.37 7.39
C TYR A 7 21.41 -4.27 6.68
N ILE A 8 22.52 -4.67 6.03
CA ILE A 8 23.35 -3.76 5.24
C ILE A 8 22.55 -3.17 4.08
N THR A 9 21.76 -3.98 3.36
CA THR A 9 20.88 -3.49 2.28
C THR A 9 19.87 -2.44 2.78
N ILE A 10 19.18 -2.72 3.89
CA ILE A 10 18.19 -1.77 4.45
C ILE A 10 18.88 -0.49 4.93
N LEU A 11 20.05 -0.61 5.55
CA LEU A 11 20.81 0.54 6.04
C LEU A 11 21.27 1.41 4.86
N LYS A 12 21.87 0.81 3.83
CA LYS A 12 22.27 1.51 2.60
C LYS A 12 21.07 2.18 1.93
N TYR A 13 19.94 1.50 1.81
CA TYR A 13 18.69 2.06 1.29
C TYR A 13 18.24 3.30 2.09
N ARG A 14 18.21 3.21 3.42
CA ARG A 14 17.80 4.33 4.29
C ARG A 14 18.76 5.51 4.26
N LEU A 15 20.05 5.24 4.06
CA LEU A 15 21.09 6.25 3.94
C LEU A 15 21.28 6.75 2.49
N ILE A 16 20.45 6.29 1.54
CA ILE A 16 20.51 6.66 0.11
C ILE A 16 21.90 6.37 -0.48
N ILE A 17 22.53 5.28 -0.03
CA ILE A 17 23.81 4.80 -0.56
C ILE A 17 23.54 4.00 -1.83
N PRO A 18 24.18 4.30 -2.98
CA PRO A 18 24.05 3.51 -4.19
C PRO A 18 24.41 2.03 -3.95
N MET A 19 23.55 1.12 -4.39
CA MET A 19 23.68 -0.33 -4.21
C MET A 19 23.74 -1.12 -5.51
N TYR A 20 23.13 -0.60 -6.59
CA TYR A 20 23.00 -1.29 -7.86
C TYR A 20 23.57 -0.42 -8.99
N PRO A 21 24.19 -1.02 -10.02
CA PRO A 21 24.48 -0.30 -11.25
C PRO A 21 23.17 0.09 -11.95
N GLU A 22 23.23 1.12 -12.78
CA GLU A 22 22.08 1.54 -13.57
C GLU A 22 21.69 0.44 -14.57
N ASP A 23 20.39 0.30 -14.85
CA ASP A 23 19.81 -0.59 -15.86
C ASP A 23 19.87 -2.12 -15.60
N GLU A 24 20.27 -2.57 -14.42
CA GLU A 24 20.08 -3.98 -14.05
C GLU A 24 18.60 -4.33 -13.85
N THR A 25 18.16 -5.51 -14.30
CA THR A 25 16.79 -5.98 -14.09
C THR A 25 16.58 -6.56 -12.70
N CYS A 26 15.44 -6.27 -12.07
CA CYS A 26 15.08 -6.85 -10.77
C CYS A 26 15.09 -8.38 -10.79
N LEU A 27 15.88 -9.00 -9.90
CA LEU A 27 15.98 -10.46 -9.79
C LEU A 27 14.71 -11.15 -9.30
N ILE A 28 13.81 -10.42 -8.64
CA ILE A 28 12.55 -10.97 -8.11
C ILE A 28 11.49 -11.03 -9.21
N CYS A 29 11.17 -9.88 -9.83
CA CYS A 29 10.09 -9.82 -10.82
C CYS A 29 10.55 -9.98 -12.27
N ARG A 30 11.84 -9.79 -12.54
CA ARG A 30 12.45 -9.79 -13.89
C ARG A 30 11.79 -8.83 -14.91
N LYS A 31 11.05 -7.83 -14.43
CA LYS A 31 10.24 -6.92 -15.27
C LYS A 31 10.70 -5.46 -15.20
N ALA A 32 11.17 -5.02 -14.04
CA ALA A 32 11.52 -3.62 -13.81
C ALA A 32 13.03 -3.45 -13.70
N CYS A 33 13.54 -2.36 -14.25
CA CYS A 33 14.91 -1.93 -14.00
C CYS A 33 15.05 -1.50 -12.54
N MET A 34 16.17 -1.87 -11.93
CA MET A 34 16.58 -1.44 -10.61
C MET A 34 17.11 -0.02 -10.71
N ASP A 35 16.69 0.82 -9.77
CA ASP A 35 17.34 2.10 -9.55
C ASP A 35 18.61 1.90 -8.72
N LYS A 36 19.57 2.82 -8.90
CA LYS A 36 20.84 2.77 -8.19
C LYS A 36 20.72 2.73 -6.66
N TYR A 37 19.62 3.22 -6.07
CA TYR A 37 19.41 3.24 -4.62
C TYR A 37 18.63 2.04 -4.10
N GLY A 38 18.18 1.13 -4.97
CA GLY A 38 17.47 -0.08 -4.61
C GLY A 38 16.01 0.11 -4.18
N GLU A 39 15.35 1.18 -4.60
CA GLU A 39 13.92 1.41 -4.41
C GLU A 39 13.07 0.23 -4.89
N HIS A 40 13.27 -0.22 -6.14
CA HIS A 40 12.52 -1.37 -6.66
C HIS A 40 12.82 -2.68 -5.92
N PRO A 41 14.07 -3.15 -5.75
CA PRO A 41 14.34 -4.42 -5.08
C PRO A 41 13.98 -4.45 -3.58
N VAL A 42 13.78 -3.31 -2.91
CA VAL A 42 13.27 -3.26 -1.52
C VAL A 42 11.74 -3.29 -1.47
N HIS A 43 11.07 -2.75 -2.50
CA HIS A 43 9.61 -2.60 -2.57
C HIS A 43 8.94 -3.40 -3.69
N CYS A 44 9.66 -4.35 -4.29
CA CYS A 44 9.15 -5.14 -5.40
C CYS A 44 7.85 -5.83 -4.95
N LYS A 45 6.77 -5.63 -5.70
CA LYS A 45 5.44 -6.19 -5.38
C LYS A 45 5.43 -7.71 -5.31
N GLU A 46 6.36 -8.36 -6.00
CA GLU A 46 6.52 -9.81 -6.05
C GLU A 46 7.36 -10.34 -4.87
N LEU A 47 7.91 -9.46 -4.02
CA LEU A 47 8.54 -9.87 -2.76
C LEU A 47 7.48 -10.37 -1.77
N PRO A 48 7.62 -11.60 -1.26
CA PRO A 48 6.71 -12.14 -0.25
C PRO A 48 6.57 -11.24 0.99
N ARG A 49 7.64 -10.52 1.35
CA ARG A 49 7.68 -9.64 2.53
C ARG A 49 6.87 -8.36 2.40
N PHE A 50 6.64 -7.86 1.18
CA PHE A 50 5.83 -6.65 1.00
C PHE A 50 4.39 -6.92 1.42
N LYS A 51 3.85 -8.04 0.95
CA LYS A 51 2.54 -8.56 1.34
C LYS A 51 2.43 -8.77 2.85
N TYR A 52 3.45 -9.37 3.48
CA TYR A 52 3.46 -9.60 4.93
C TYR A 52 3.31 -8.30 5.76
N ARG A 53 4.04 -7.23 5.41
CA ARG A 53 3.96 -5.96 6.18
C ARG A 53 2.58 -5.33 6.09
N HIS A 54 1.98 -5.35 4.90
CA HIS A 54 0.64 -4.83 4.67
C HIS A 54 -0.43 -5.63 5.43
N GLU A 55 -0.37 -6.97 5.33
CA GLU A 55 -1.27 -7.87 6.06
C GLU A 55 -1.11 -7.74 7.59
N TRP A 56 0.11 -7.53 8.08
CA TRP A 56 0.34 -7.32 9.52
C TRP A 56 -0.30 -6.02 10.03
N VAL A 57 -0.15 -4.91 9.30
CA VAL A 57 -0.81 -3.63 9.66
C VAL A 57 -2.32 -3.79 9.64
N GLN A 58 -2.86 -4.47 8.62
CA GLN A 58 -4.27 -4.80 8.52
C GLN A 58 -4.77 -5.61 9.74
N ASP A 59 -3.99 -6.61 10.16
CA ASP A 59 -4.32 -7.46 11.30
C ASP A 59 -4.33 -6.69 12.63
N VAL A 60 -3.35 -5.79 12.82
CA VAL A 60 -3.26 -4.93 14.00
C VAL A 60 -4.45 -3.98 14.07
N LEU A 61 -4.77 -3.29 12.98
CA LEU A 61 -5.92 -2.37 12.91
C LEU A 61 -7.23 -3.10 13.18
N TRP A 62 -7.43 -4.27 12.58
CA TRP A 62 -8.59 -5.10 12.86
C TRP A 62 -8.67 -5.51 14.35
N GLY A 63 -7.54 -5.88 14.96
CA GLY A 63 -7.48 -6.19 16.38
C GLY A 63 -7.79 -5.00 17.29
N ILE A 64 -7.41 -3.78 16.90
CA ILE A 64 -7.79 -2.54 17.59
C ILE A 64 -9.30 -2.32 17.50
N LEU A 65 -9.87 -2.38 16.29
CA LEU A 65 -11.31 -2.21 16.06
C LEU A 65 -12.13 -3.22 16.88
N ARG A 66 -11.74 -4.50 16.84
CA ARG A 66 -12.40 -5.56 17.61
C ARG A 66 -12.38 -5.29 19.11
N ARG A 67 -11.23 -4.85 19.65
CA ARG A 67 -11.08 -4.53 21.08
C ARG A 67 -11.88 -3.29 21.49
N ALA A 68 -12.09 -2.37 20.57
CA ALA A 68 -12.94 -1.20 20.78
C ALA A 68 -14.45 -1.49 20.61
N GLY A 69 -14.85 -2.76 20.40
CA GLY A 69 -16.25 -3.14 20.15
C GLY A 69 -16.77 -2.72 18.77
N ILE A 70 -15.88 -2.31 17.86
CA ILE A 70 -16.24 -1.88 16.52
C ILE A 70 -16.27 -3.10 15.58
N SER A 71 -17.41 -3.32 14.95
CA SER A 71 -17.58 -4.41 14.00
C SER A 71 -16.86 -4.11 12.67
N ALA A 72 -15.92 -4.98 12.28
CA ALA A 72 -15.19 -4.82 11.02
C ALA A 72 -14.90 -6.15 10.33
N LYS A 73 -14.94 -6.15 8.99
CA LYS A 73 -14.59 -7.29 8.13
C LYS A 73 -13.23 -7.04 7.47
N LYS A 74 -12.33 -8.02 7.55
CA LYS A 74 -11.10 -8.02 6.74
C LYS A 74 -11.44 -8.37 5.30
N LYS A 75 -10.75 -7.74 4.35
CA LYS A 75 -10.73 -8.21 2.96
C LYS A 75 -12.15 -8.32 2.39
N ALA A 76 -13.03 -7.39 2.76
CA ALA A 76 -14.44 -7.44 2.39
C ALA A 76 -14.60 -7.27 0.87
N HIS A 77 -15.36 -8.17 0.26
CA HIS A 77 -15.73 -8.04 -1.14
C HIS A 77 -16.85 -6.99 -1.23
N VAL A 78 -16.51 -5.76 -1.63
CA VAL A 78 -17.53 -4.76 -1.95
C VAL A 78 -17.62 -4.63 -3.47
N ASN A 79 -18.67 -5.25 -4.01
CA ASN A 79 -18.81 -5.56 -5.45
C ASN A 79 -18.91 -4.31 -6.36
N PHE A 80 -19.10 -3.13 -5.76
CA PHE A 80 -19.33 -1.86 -6.48
C PHE A 80 -18.05 -1.05 -6.75
N LEU A 81 -16.89 -1.46 -6.21
CA LEU A 81 -15.60 -0.79 -6.49
C LEU A 81 -14.81 -1.51 -7.60
N THR A 82 -15.44 -2.45 -8.29
CA THR A 82 -14.85 -3.18 -9.41
C THR A 82 -14.91 -2.34 -10.68
N ASN A 83 -13.79 -2.18 -11.39
CA ASN A 83 -13.81 -1.60 -12.73
C ASN A 83 -14.63 -2.53 -13.65
N PRO A 84 -15.70 -2.06 -14.31
CA PRO A 84 -16.50 -2.88 -15.20
C PRO A 84 -15.69 -3.59 -16.30
N MET A 85 -14.55 -3.01 -16.70
CA MET A 85 -13.65 -3.58 -17.72
C MET A 85 -12.65 -4.62 -17.18
N GLU A 86 -12.42 -4.71 -15.86
CA GLU A 86 -11.43 -5.62 -15.26
C GLU A 86 -12.05 -6.91 -14.70
N GLY A 87 -13.35 -7.16 -14.98
CA GLY A 87 -14.07 -8.35 -14.54
C GLY A 87 -14.44 -8.33 -13.04
N ARG A 88 -15.35 -9.22 -12.63
CA ARG A 88 -16.01 -9.24 -11.30
C ARG A 88 -15.10 -9.58 -10.10
N PHE A 89 -13.81 -9.82 -10.32
CA PHE A 89 -12.91 -10.47 -9.34
C PHE A 89 -11.66 -9.66 -8.98
N ALA A 90 -11.43 -8.48 -9.56
CA ALA A 90 -10.10 -7.86 -9.54
C ALA A 90 -9.84 -6.85 -8.40
N LEU A 91 -10.87 -6.32 -7.74
CA LEU A 91 -10.70 -5.28 -6.72
C LEU A 91 -11.34 -5.71 -5.41
N GLN A 92 -10.52 -6.23 -4.50
CA GLN A 92 -10.79 -6.27 -3.07
C GLN A 92 -10.51 -4.87 -2.54
N PRO A 93 -11.50 -3.99 -2.46
CA PRO A 93 -11.25 -2.56 -2.57
C PRO A 93 -11.21 -1.86 -1.21
N ALA A 94 -11.38 -2.63 -0.14
CA ALA A 94 -11.11 -2.24 1.22
C ALA A 94 -10.34 -3.36 1.92
N ASP A 95 -9.18 -3.04 2.46
CA ASP A 95 -8.46 -3.93 3.36
C ASP A 95 -9.32 -4.19 4.61
N LEU A 96 -10.04 -3.18 5.09
CA LEU A 96 -10.99 -3.31 6.19
C LEU A 96 -12.30 -2.61 5.85
N GLN A 97 -13.43 -3.30 6.06
CA GLN A 97 -14.75 -2.70 6.03
C GLN A 97 -15.26 -2.53 7.46
N VAL A 98 -15.40 -1.30 7.93
CA VAL A 98 -15.95 -1.00 9.26
C VAL A 98 -17.45 -0.78 9.16
N LEU A 99 -18.23 -1.43 10.02
CA LEU A 99 -19.68 -1.39 9.97
C LEU A 99 -20.23 -0.31 10.91
N GLY A 100 -21.27 0.42 10.47
CA GLY A 100 -22.02 1.33 11.34
C GLY A 100 -21.18 2.46 11.95
N TRP A 101 -20.34 3.12 11.14
CA TRP A 101 -19.44 4.18 11.60
C TRP A 101 -20.19 5.52 11.75
N VAL A 102 -19.91 6.52 10.90
CA VAL A 102 -20.57 7.84 10.97
C VAL A 102 -21.96 7.75 10.35
N ARG A 103 -22.98 8.13 11.12
CA ARG A 103 -24.40 8.15 10.68
C ARG A 103 -24.86 6.78 10.13
N GLY A 104 -24.35 5.69 10.70
CA GLY A 104 -24.68 4.33 10.28
C GLY A 104 -24.02 3.87 8.97
N LYS A 105 -23.27 4.73 8.26
CA LYS A 105 -22.58 4.34 7.03
C LYS A 105 -21.42 3.39 7.30
N HIS A 106 -21.21 2.45 6.38
CA HIS A 106 -20.04 1.58 6.40
C HIS A 106 -18.81 2.33 5.89
N VAL A 107 -17.62 2.05 6.43
CA VAL A 107 -16.36 2.62 5.95
C VAL A 107 -15.59 1.57 5.17
N CYS A 108 -15.13 1.94 3.99
CA CYS A 108 -14.11 1.22 3.23
C CYS A 108 -12.74 1.82 3.56
N MET A 109 -11.93 1.10 4.36
CA MET A 109 -10.55 1.49 4.67
C MET A 109 -9.59 0.77 3.73
N ASP A 110 -8.76 1.54 3.04
CA ASP A 110 -7.70 1.06 2.15
C ASP A 110 -6.34 1.46 2.73
N LEU A 111 -5.48 0.46 2.97
CA LEU A 111 -4.15 0.63 3.55
C LEU A 111 -3.13 0.71 2.42
N THR A 112 -2.42 1.83 2.32
CA THR A 112 -1.40 2.02 1.28
C THR A 112 -0.02 2.25 1.88
N GLY A 113 0.86 1.27 1.71
CA GLY A 113 2.29 1.45 1.95
C GLY A 113 2.98 2.03 0.71
N VAL A 114 3.57 3.22 0.85
CA VAL A 114 4.44 3.80 -0.19
C VAL A 114 5.85 4.04 0.32
N SER A 115 6.83 3.85 -0.56
CA SER A 115 8.17 4.29 -0.26
C SER A 115 8.28 5.82 -0.34
N PRO A 116 9.06 6.44 0.57
CA PRO A 116 9.36 7.86 0.52
C PRO A 116 10.16 8.28 -0.73
N LEU A 117 10.85 7.35 -1.40
CA LEU A 117 11.73 7.65 -2.54
C LEU A 117 11.04 7.49 -3.91
N VAL A 118 9.75 7.15 -3.93
CA VAL A 118 8.98 7.09 -5.18
C VAL A 118 9.01 8.45 -5.88
N GLY A 119 9.48 8.48 -7.13
CA GLY A 119 9.56 9.69 -7.95
C GLY A 119 10.70 10.64 -7.58
N LEU A 120 11.67 10.19 -6.77
CA LEU A 120 12.83 11.00 -6.35
C LEU A 120 13.61 11.58 -7.54
N ARG A 121 13.65 10.88 -8.68
CA ARG A 121 14.39 11.28 -9.88
C ARG A 121 13.88 12.58 -10.52
N GLU A 122 12.61 12.94 -10.31
CA GLU A 122 11.97 14.04 -11.05
C GLU A 122 11.84 15.34 -10.25
N THR A 123 11.70 15.27 -8.92
CA THR A 123 11.27 16.43 -8.10
C THR A 123 12.02 16.61 -6.78
N GLY A 124 13.08 15.83 -6.54
CA GLY A 124 13.79 15.81 -5.26
C GLY A 124 12.98 15.14 -4.14
N PHE A 125 13.59 14.98 -2.97
CA PHE A 125 12.93 14.34 -1.82
C PHE A 125 12.13 15.37 -1.03
N LEU A 126 10.79 15.24 -1.03
CA LEU A 126 9.92 16.01 -0.16
C LEU A 126 9.16 15.07 0.78
N ALA A 127 9.38 15.25 2.09
CA ALA A 127 8.75 14.43 3.11
C ALA A 127 7.21 14.40 2.94
N GLY A 128 6.64 13.20 2.98
CA GLY A 128 5.20 12.99 2.83
C GLY A 128 4.63 13.24 1.42
N GLN A 129 5.43 13.64 0.42
CA GLN A 129 4.91 13.83 -0.94
C GLN A 129 4.37 12.54 -1.54
N ALA A 130 5.14 11.44 -1.45
CA ALA A 130 4.73 10.14 -1.98
C ALA A 130 3.40 9.67 -1.37
N ALA A 131 3.24 9.81 -0.05
CA ALA A 131 2.01 9.47 0.68
C ALA A 131 0.83 10.32 0.22
N ARG A 132 1.01 11.64 0.08
CA ARG A 132 -0.03 12.56 -0.41
C ARG A 132 -0.47 12.22 -1.84
N LYS A 133 0.48 11.95 -2.75
CA LYS A 133 0.17 11.54 -4.13
C LYS A 133 -0.59 10.22 -4.17
N ALA A 134 -0.18 9.23 -3.38
CA ALA A 134 -0.86 7.94 -3.31
C ALA A 134 -2.28 8.07 -2.73
N LYS A 135 -2.43 8.84 -1.65
CA LYS A 135 -3.73 9.18 -1.06
C LYS A 135 -4.67 9.80 -2.09
N SER A 136 -4.21 10.82 -2.84
CA SER A 136 -5.02 11.48 -3.88
C SER A 136 -5.49 10.47 -4.94
N LYS A 137 -4.57 9.67 -5.49
CA LYS A 137 -4.90 8.65 -6.49
C LYS A 137 -5.95 7.65 -6.00
N LYS A 138 -5.87 7.24 -4.74
CA LYS A 138 -6.84 6.32 -4.13
C LYS A 138 -8.20 6.97 -3.92
N VAL A 139 -8.21 8.22 -3.46
CA VAL A 139 -9.43 9.04 -3.31
C VAL A 139 -10.14 9.17 -4.65
N ASP A 140 -9.41 9.58 -5.69
CA ASP A 140 -9.94 9.78 -7.05
C ASP A 140 -10.54 8.47 -7.60
N LYS A 141 -9.91 7.33 -7.29
CA LYS A 141 -10.35 6.02 -7.76
C LYS A 141 -11.60 5.49 -7.02
N HIS A 142 -11.73 5.74 -5.71
CA HIS A 142 -12.67 4.97 -4.88
C HIS A 142 -13.78 5.79 -4.21
N VAL A 143 -13.59 7.10 -3.97
CA VAL A 143 -14.55 7.91 -3.20
C VAL A 143 -15.94 7.92 -3.84
N LYS A 144 -16.01 8.13 -5.16
CA LYS A 144 -17.29 8.23 -5.87
C LYS A 144 -18.12 6.96 -5.73
N ALA A 145 -17.53 5.81 -6.06
CA ALA A 145 -18.20 4.53 -5.98
C ALA A 145 -18.56 4.13 -4.53
N CYS A 146 -17.75 4.50 -3.53
CA CYS A 146 -18.14 4.34 -2.13
C CYS A 146 -19.38 5.18 -1.78
N ALA A 147 -19.39 6.46 -2.15
CA ALA A 147 -20.47 7.38 -1.83
C ALA A 147 -21.80 6.94 -2.46
N GLU A 148 -21.79 6.51 -3.72
CA GLU A 148 -22.96 5.99 -4.46
C GLU A 148 -23.55 4.73 -3.80
N ASN A 149 -22.75 3.99 -3.03
CA ASN A 149 -23.16 2.76 -2.37
C ASN A 149 -23.30 2.92 -0.84
N GLN A 150 -23.52 4.14 -0.34
CA GLN A 150 -23.69 4.45 1.09
C GLN A 150 -22.48 4.12 1.97
N HIS A 151 -21.29 4.04 1.38
CA HIS A 151 -20.02 3.85 2.10
C HIS A 151 -19.24 5.16 2.18
N VAL A 152 -18.38 5.26 3.19
CA VAL A 152 -17.36 6.31 3.32
C VAL A 152 -16.01 5.70 3.00
N PHE A 153 -15.27 6.28 2.05
CA PHE A 153 -13.91 5.84 1.75
C PHE A 153 -12.92 6.56 2.67
N VAL A 154 -12.00 5.79 3.28
CA VAL A 154 -10.92 6.32 4.11
C VAL A 154 -9.59 5.75 3.62
N PRO A 155 -8.73 6.57 3.00
CA PRO A 155 -7.35 6.18 2.71
C PRO A 155 -6.53 6.24 4.00
N PHE A 156 -5.77 5.18 4.29
CA PHE A 156 -4.91 5.08 5.45
C PHE A 156 -3.47 4.72 5.04
#